data_AF-A0A5C6DMK5-F1
#
_entry.id   AF-A0A5C6DMK5-F1
#
_cell.length_a   1.000
_cell.length_b   1.000
_cell.length_c   1.000
_cell.angle_alpha   90.00
_cell.angle_beta   90.00
_cell.angle_gamma   90.00
#
_symmetry.space_group_name_H-M   'P 1'
#
loop_
_entity.id
_entity.type
_entity.pdbx_description
1 polymer ?
#
loop_
_entity_poly.entity_id
_entity_poly.type
_entity_poly.pdbx_seq_one_letter_code
_entity_poly.pdbx_strand_id
1 'polypeptide(L)'
;MKNNSMVENKILHRNRTGIFRQFMISAGNFLFRYRNMMFFVVGIILVFSTKPGFIFDSAFYDNCMDGVGFAIAISGQVLRALVIGKDYIKRGGRDKKITADRFVQGGIFSHSRNPLYFGNILIIIGMGIIYNSTWGYILSYSFFIFGYLAIVMAEEDFLGRKFGEEYEKYCNTVPRFIPRFSGIRNTLSSGSFDWLRFIRKEYNMMCIWVSSVVVLAMWEKIVHSGYDANKSVIQVLSLCLIPIVIFYCVTRYLKKTGKLST
;
A
#
# COMPACT_ATOMS: atom_id res chain seq x y z
N MET A 1 -43.78 -8.87 23.75
CA MET A 1 -42.39 -9.19 24.15
C MET A 1 -41.39 -9.31 22.98
N LYS A 2 -41.75 -9.80 21.78
CA LYS A 2 -40.84 -9.89 20.60
C LYS A 2 -40.35 -8.56 19.99
N ASN A 3 -40.99 -7.43 20.30
CA ASN A 3 -40.68 -6.14 19.66
C ASN A 3 -39.53 -5.38 20.38
N ASN A 4 -39.38 -5.54 21.71
CA ASN A 4 -38.29 -4.92 22.46
C ASN A 4 -36.92 -5.54 22.15
N SER A 5 -36.85 -6.86 21.92
CA SER A 5 -35.60 -7.54 21.57
C SER A 5 -35.07 -7.17 20.18
N MET A 6 -35.95 -6.76 19.25
CA MET A 6 -35.56 -6.30 17.91
C MET A 6 -35.04 -4.85 17.95
N VAL A 7 -35.67 -3.99 18.75
CA VAL A 7 -35.25 -2.60 18.97
C VAL A 7 -33.94 -2.54 19.78
N GLU A 8 -33.79 -3.34 20.84
CA GLU A 8 -32.53 -3.49 21.58
C GLU A 8 -31.41 -4.01 20.70
N ASN A 9 -31.65 -5.03 19.87
CA ASN A 9 -30.62 -5.53 18.94
C ASN A 9 -30.21 -4.47 17.90
N LYS A 10 -31.14 -3.65 17.42
CA LYS A 10 -30.86 -2.56 16.46
C LYS A 10 -30.09 -1.42 17.12
N ILE A 11 -30.38 -1.10 18.37
CA ILE A 11 -29.67 -0.09 19.18
C ILE A 11 -28.28 -0.60 19.59
N LEU A 12 -28.17 -1.87 20.02
CA LEU A 12 -26.89 -2.52 20.33
C LEU A 12 -26.01 -2.66 19.10
N HIS A 13 -26.56 -3.00 17.92
CA HIS A 13 -25.81 -2.99 16.67
C HIS A 13 -25.35 -1.57 16.30
N ARG A 14 -26.21 -0.55 16.44
CA ARG A 14 -25.87 0.86 16.17
C ARG A 14 -24.84 1.44 17.15
N ASN A 15 -24.86 1.02 18.43
CA ASN A 15 -23.89 1.43 19.45
C ASN A 15 -22.55 0.66 19.36
N ARG A 16 -22.57 -0.65 19.09
CA ARG A 16 -21.33 -1.45 18.86
C ARG A 16 -20.63 -1.05 17.56
N THR A 17 -21.38 -0.78 16.50
CA THR A 17 -20.82 -0.18 15.27
C THR A 17 -20.28 1.23 15.54
N GLY A 18 -20.88 2.00 16.45
CA GLY A 18 -20.37 3.29 16.90
C GLY A 18 -18.99 3.20 17.55
N ILE A 19 -18.82 2.35 18.58
CA ILE A 19 -17.56 2.24 19.33
C ILE A 19 -16.43 1.68 18.45
N PHE A 20 -16.68 0.58 17.73
CA PHE A 20 -15.66 0.01 16.85
C PHE A 20 -15.27 0.98 15.73
N ARG A 21 -16.23 1.67 15.11
CA ARG A 21 -15.96 2.68 14.09
C ARG A 21 -15.15 3.84 14.64
N GLN A 22 -15.49 4.35 15.84
CA GLN A 22 -14.72 5.40 16.50
C GLN A 22 -13.28 4.96 16.81
N PHE A 23 -13.10 3.72 17.28
CA PHE A 23 -11.78 3.13 17.46
C PHE A 23 -11.00 3.07 16.14
N MET A 24 -11.59 2.55 15.06
CA MET A 24 -10.94 2.48 13.76
C MET A 24 -10.57 3.85 13.20
N ILE A 25 -11.42 4.87 13.39
CA ILE A 25 -11.13 6.25 12.98
C ILE A 25 -9.98 6.82 13.81
N SER A 26 -9.97 6.61 15.13
CA SER A 26 -8.89 7.06 16.01
C SER A 26 -7.56 6.40 15.65
N ALA A 27 -7.55 5.07 15.52
CA ALA A 27 -6.40 4.29 15.08
C ALA A 27 -5.93 4.74 13.69
N GLY A 28 -6.86 4.99 12.76
CA GLY A 28 -6.57 5.48 11.42
C GLY A 28 -5.90 6.84 11.40
N ASN A 29 -6.38 7.79 12.22
CA ASN A 29 -5.75 9.11 12.36
C ASN A 29 -4.34 9.01 12.94
N PHE A 30 -4.14 8.18 13.96
CA PHE A 30 -2.82 7.92 14.53
C PHE A 30 -1.88 7.30 13.50
N LEU A 31 -2.33 6.23 12.83
CA LEU A 31 -1.56 5.54 11.81
C LEU A 31 -1.26 6.45 10.63
N PHE A 32 -2.20 7.27 10.16
CA PHE A 32 -1.95 8.22 9.06
C PHE A 32 -0.79 9.16 9.37
N ARG A 33 -0.70 9.63 10.63
CA ARG A 33 0.35 10.54 11.10
C ARG A 33 1.74 9.89 11.13
N TYR A 34 1.81 8.62 11.50
CA TYR A 34 3.08 7.90 11.72
C TYR A 34 3.34 6.75 10.74
N ARG A 35 2.50 6.58 9.71
CA ARG A 35 2.48 5.40 8.82
C ARG A 35 3.86 5.00 8.32
N ASN A 36 4.66 5.94 7.82
CA ASN A 36 5.96 5.63 7.23
C ASN A 36 6.92 5.03 8.26
N MET A 37 6.96 5.58 9.46
CA MET A 37 7.83 5.09 10.53
C MET A 37 7.31 3.79 11.13
N MET A 38 6.01 3.73 11.44
CA MET A 38 5.38 2.54 12.03
C MET A 38 5.48 1.33 11.11
N PHE A 39 5.15 1.49 9.84
CA PHE A 39 5.20 0.40 8.87
C PHE A 39 6.62 -0.09 8.64
N PHE A 40 7.60 0.82 8.65
CA PHE A 40 9.01 0.45 8.53
C PHE A 40 9.53 -0.30 9.76
N VAL A 41 9.29 0.23 10.97
CA VAL A 41 9.75 -0.40 12.23
C VAL A 41 9.10 -1.76 12.42
N VAL A 42 7.79 -1.86 12.24
CA VAL A 42 7.08 -3.14 12.36
C VAL A 42 7.54 -4.12 11.28
N GLY A 43 7.76 -3.66 10.04
CA GLY A 43 8.31 -4.49 8.97
C GLY A 43 9.66 -5.11 9.34
N ILE A 44 10.59 -4.32 9.88
CA ILE A 44 11.89 -4.81 10.36
C ILE A 44 11.71 -5.85 11.47
N ILE A 45 10.90 -5.53 12.49
CA ILE A 45 10.66 -6.45 13.61
C ILE A 45 10.14 -7.79 13.09
N LEU A 46 9.18 -7.78 12.16
CA LEU A 46 8.62 -8.99 11.58
C LEU A 46 9.67 -9.81 10.81
N VAL A 47 10.49 -9.17 9.99
CA VAL A 47 11.54 -9.85 9.20
C VAL A 47 12.57 -10.57 10.07
N PHE A 48 12.89 -10.02 11.25
CA PHE A 48 13.83 -10.65 12.19
C PHE A 48 13.16 -11.62 13.17
N SER A 49 11.88 -11.43 13.48
CA SER A 49 11.14 -12.28 14.44
C SER A 49 10.53 -13.51 13.79
N THR A 50 10.19 -13.41 12.51
CA THR A 50 9.78 -14.55 11.69
C THR A 50 10.99 -14.98 10.88
N LYS A 51 11.18 -16.27 10.63
CA LYS A 51 12.24 -16.74 9.73
C LYS A 51 11.58 -17.09 8.40
N PRO A 52 12.21 -16.79 7.25
CA PRO A 52 11.78 -17.36 5.99
C PRO A 52 11.86 -18.89 6.08
N GLY A 53 10.90 -19.56 5.47
CA GLY A 53 10.82 -21.01 5.49
C GLY A 53 10.35 -21.52 4.14
N PHE A 54 11.01 -22.55 3.62
CA PHE A 54 10.57 -23.20 2.39
C PHE A 54 9.23 -23.89 2.63
N ILE A 55 8.16 -23.27 2.14
CA ILE A 55 6.89 -23.99 2.06
C ILE A 55 7.11 -25.12 1.05
N PHE A 56 7.05 -26.36 1.53
CA PHE A 56 7.31 -27.61 0.78
C PHE A 56 8.78 -27.96 0.49
N ASP A 57 9.77 -27.36 1.18
CA ASP A 57 11.20 -27.72 1.10
C ASP A 57 11.78 -27.83 -0.33
N SER A 58 11.21 -27.08 -1.28
CA SER A 58 11.58 -27.17 -2.69
C SER A 58 11.90 -25.80 -3.26
N ALA A 59 13.13 -25.67 -3.75
CA ALA A 59 13.63 -24.47 -4.40
C ALA A 59 12.81 -24.07 -5.64
N PHE A 60 12.16 -25.02 -6.32
CA PHE A 60 11.31 -24.69 -7.46
C PHE A 60 10.05 -23.91 -7.02
N TYR A 61 9.35 -24.41 -5.99
CA TYR A 61 8.15 -23.75 -5.49
C TYR A 61 8.47 -22.37 -4.90
N ASP A 62 9.60 -22.24 -4.24
CA ASP A 62 10.10 -20.99 -3.69
C ASP A 62 10.31 -19.93 -4.80
N ASN A 63 11.05 -20.27 -5.85
CA ASN A 63 11.23 -19.39 -7.02
C ASN A 63 9.91 -19.04 -7.73
N CYS A 64 8.95 -19.98 -7.78
CA CYS A 64 7.62 -19.70 -8.32
C CYS A 64 6.85 -18.70 -7.46
N MET A 65 6.91 -18.84 -6.13
CA MET A 65 6.28 -17.93 -5.19
C MET A 65 6.91 -16.54 -5.29
N ASP A 66 8.23 -16.44 -5.40
CA ASP A 66 8.93 -15.18 -5.68
C ASP A 66 8.41 -14.50 -6.94
N GLY A 67 8.28 -15.25 -8.03
CA GLY A 67 7.74 -14.75 -9.30
C GLY A 67 6.31 -14.24 -9.16
N VAL A 68 5.44 -14.99 -8.46
CA VAL A 68 4.05 -14.59 -8.19
C VAL A 68 3.99 -13.35 -7.30
N GLY A 69 4.78 -13.31 -6.23
CA GLY A 69 4.84 -12.18 -5.31
C GLY A 69 5.35 -10.92 -6.02
N PHE A 70 6.36 -11.04 -6.87
CA PHE A 70 6.88 -9.94 -7.67
C PHE A 70 5.83 -9.42 -8.66
N ALA A 71 5.12 -10.31 -9.37
CA ALA A 71 4.04 -9.92 -10.29
C ALA A 71 2.92 -9.17 -9.57
N ILE A 72 2.51 -9.63 -8.38
CA ILE A 72 1.50 -8.95 -7.55
C ILE A 72 2.00 -7.58 -7.10
N ALA A 73 3.25 -7.46 -6.63
CA ALA A 73 3.81 -6.18 -6.21
C ALA A 73 3.92 -5.17 -7.37
N ILE A 74 4.35 -5.63 -8.55
CA ILE A 74 4.38 -4.82 -9.77
C ILE A 74 2.97 -4.35 -10.14
N SER A 75 1.95 -5.22 -10.07
CA SER A 75 0.57 -4.82 -10.36
C SER A 75 0.10 -3.68 -9.43
N GLY A 76 0.47 -3.73 -8.14
CA GLY A 76 0.21 -2.67 -7.17
C GLY A 76 0.94 -1.37 -7.52
N GLN A 77 2.21 -1.47 -7.91
CA GLN A 77 3.00 -0.31 -8.33
C GLN A 77 2.46 0.33 -9.63
N VAL A 78 2.00 -0.48 -10.59
CA VAL A 78 1.37 -0.01 -11.83
C VAL A 78 0.08 0.72 -11.50
N LEU A 79 -0.78 0.18 -10.63
CA LEU A 79 -2.00 0.87 -10.20
C LEU A 79 -1.69 2.24 -9.56
N ARG A 80 -0.69 2.29 -8.67
CA ARG A 80 -0.23 3.57 -8.08
C ARG A 80 0.28 4.53 -9.14
N ALA A 81 1.07 4.04 -10.09
CA ALA A 81 1.58 4.85 -11.19
C ALA A 81 0.43 5.45 -12.03
N LEU A 82 -0.58 4.66 -12.37
CA LEU A 82 -1.76 5.11 -13.12
C LEU A 82 -2.53 6.20 -12.37
N VAL A 83 -2.78 6.02 -11.08
CA VAL A 83 -3.47 7.05 -10.26
C VAL A 83 -2.69 8.35 -10.21
N ILE A 84 -1.36 8.29 -10.10
CA ILE A 84 -0.52 9.47 -9.89
C ILE A 84 -0.15 10.15 -11.21
N GLY A 85 0.05 9.39 -12.27
CA GLY A 85 0.40 9.93 -13.58
C GLY A 85 -0.79 10.55 -14.31
N LYS A 86 -2.01 10.01 -14.14
CA LYS A 86 -3.21 10.52 -14.83
C LYS A 86 -4.05 11.46 -13.98
N ASP A 87 -4.45 11.00 -12.81
CA ASP A 87 -5.53 11.63 -12.04
C ASP A 87 -5.06 12.11 -10.65
N TYR A 88 -3.79 12.50 -10.51
CA TYR A 88 -3.28 12.86 -9.19
C TYR A 88 -4.00 14.07 -8.63
N ILE A 89 -4.82 13.81 -7.62
CA ILE A 89 -5.43 14.81 -6.79
C ILE A 89 -4.47 15.08 -5.64
N LYS A 90 -4.38 16.33 -5.19
CA LYS A 90 -3.84 16.65 -3.86
C LYS A 90 -4.79 16.11 -2.77
N ARG A 91 -4.90 14.79 -2.65
CA ARG A 91 -5.32 14.07 -1.45
C ARG A 91 -4.04 13.72 -0.70
N GLY A 92 -3.48 14.73 -0.06
CA GLY A 92 -2.21 14.64 0.65
C GLY A 92 -2.42 14.89 2.13
N GLY A 93 -1.55 14.32 2.95
CA GLY A 93 -1.42 14.78 4.32
C GLY A 93 -0.61 16.06 4.34
N ARG A 94 -1.25 17.23 4.49
CA ARG A 94 -0.51 18.46 4.84
C ARG A 94 -0.34 18.46 6.36
N ASP A 95 0.89 18.67 6.82
CA ASP A 95 1.25 18.66 8.26
C ASP A 95 0.82 17.39 9.03
N LYS A 96 0.88 16.24 8.34
CA LYS A 96 0.46 14.92 8.88
C LYS A 96 -1.04 14.82 9.23
N LYS A 97 -1.89 15.70 8.69
CA LYS A 97 -3.36 15.65 8.83
C LYS A 97 -4.01 15.33 7.50
N ILE A 98 -5.14 14.62 7.53
CA ILE A 98 -5.93 14.31 6.34
C ILE A 98 -6.47 15.62 5.77
N THR A 99 -6.15 15.93 4.50
CA THR A 99 -6.66 17.11 3.80
C THR A 99 -7.07 16.76 2.38
N ALA A 100 -8.13 17.39 1.89
CA ALA A 100 -8.60 17.28 0.52
C ALA A 100 -9.05 18.65 0.02
N ASP A 101 -8.39 19.21 -0.99
CA ASP A 101 -8.69 20.56 -1.49
C ASP A 101 -9.99 20.60 -2.32
N ARG A 102 -10.29 19.51 -3.05
CA ARG A 102 -11.48 19.37 -3.90
C ARG A 102 -12.03 17.95 -3.80
N PHE A 103 -13.34 17.82 -3.95
CA PHE A 103 -13.97 16.52 -4.13
C PHE A 103 -13.67 16.01 -5.54
N VAL A 104 -13.19 14.77 -5.64
CA VAL A 104 -12.80 14.19 -6.92
C VAL A 104 -13.27 12.75 -7.01
N GLN A 105 -13.98 12.49 -8.08
CA GLN A 105 -14.68 11.24 -8.37
C GLN A 105 -14.40 10.75 -9.81
N GLY A 106 -13.62 11.50 -10.59
CA GLY A 106 -13.26 11.16 -11.97
C GLY A 106 -12.03 10.26 -12.07
N GLY A 107 -11.73 9.81 -13.28
CA GLY A 107 -10.49 9.08 -13.54
C GLY A 107 -10.46 7.71 -12.85
N ILE A 108 -9.29 7.29 -12.36
CA ILE A 108 -9.14 6.04 -11.60
C ILE A 108 -10.00 6.05 -10.31
N PHE A 109 -10.31 7.22 -9.74
CA PHE A 109 -11.20 7.33 -8.58
C PHE A 109 -12.67 7.03 -8.89
N SER A 110 -13.07 6.93 -10.16
CA SER A 110 -14.40 6.43 -10.55
C SER A 110 -14.51 4.90 -10.46
N HIS A 111 -13.36 4.20 -10.47
CA HIS A 111 -13.30 2.74 -10.43
C HIS A 111 -13.09 2.21 -9.01
N SER A 112 -12.41 2.96 -8.15
CA SER A 112 -12.17 2.63 -6.75
C SER A 112 -12.06 3.92 -5.93
N ARG A 113 -12.58 3.92 -4.70
CA ARG A 113 -12.46 5.07 -3.80
C ARG A 113 -11.04 5.26 -3.25
N ASN A 114 -10.31 4.15 -3.09
CA ASN A 114 -9.00 4.12 -2.44
C ASN A 114 -7.94 3.35 -3.26
N PRO A 115 -7.73 3.65 -4.55
CA PRO A 115 -6.89 2.86 -5.45
C PRO A 115 -5.40 2.88 -5.04
N LEU A 116 -4.91 3.97 -4.44
CA LEU A 116 -3.53 4.05 -3.92
C LEU A 116 -3.29 3.10 -2.74
N TYR A 117 -4.29 2.97 -1.86
CA TYR A 117 -4.21 2.06 -0.72
C TYR A 117 -4.37 0.61 -1.17
N PHE A 118 -5.23 0.34 -2.15
CA PHE A 118 -5.30 -0.98 -2.77
C PHE A 118 -3.96 -1.37 -3.43
N GLY A 119 -3.31 -0.46 -4.14
CA GLY A 119 -1.97 -0.68 -4.68
C GLY A 119 -0.91 -0.97 -3.61
N ASN A 120 -0.99 -0.32 -2.44
CA ASN A 120 -0.11 -0.63 -1.31
C ASN A 120 -0.37 -2.02 -0.74
N ILE A 121 -1.64 -2.42 -0.61
CA ILE A 121 -2.02 -3.76 -0.15
C ILE A 121 -1.45 -4.81 -1.09
N LEU A 122 -1.56 -4.62 -2.42
CA LEU A 122 -0.96 -5.52 -3.40
C LEU A 122 0.57 -5.61 -3.25
N ILE A 123 1.26 -4.48 -3.09
CA ILE A 123 2.73 -4.48 -2.84
C ILE A 123 3.07 -5.29 -1.59
N ILE A 124 2.36 -5.09 -0.49
CA ILE A 124 2.64 -5.80 0.77
C ILE A 124 2.32 -7.29 0.68
N ILE A 125 1.23 -7.66 0.00
CA ILE A 125 0.92 -9.06 -0.28
C ILE A 125 2.08 -9.69 -1.06
N GLY A 126 2.50 -9.05 -2.15
CA GLY A 126 3.60 -9.54 -2.98
C GLY A 126 4.92 -9.68 -2.22
N MET A 127 5.28 -8.66 -1.43
CA MET A 127 6.46 -8.67 -0.55
C MET A 127 6.40 -9.78 0.50
N GLY A 128 5.23 -10.01 1.09
CA GLY A 128 5.04 -11.11 2.03
C GLY A 128 5.23 -12.46 1.35
N ILE A 129 4.68 -12.63 0.14
CA ILE A 129 4.80 -13.87 -0.65
C ILE A 129 6.28 -14.19 -0.92
N ILE A 130 7.05 -13.21 -1.39
CA ILE A 130 8.51 -13.32 -1.60
C ILE A 130 9.24 -13.69 -0.31
N TYR A 131 8.84 -13.11 0.82
CA TYR A 131 9.48 -13.42 2.10
C TYR A 131 9.19 -14.85 2.61
N ASN A 132 8.16 -15.49 2.08
CA ASN A 132 7.82 -16.90 2.27
C ASN A 132 7.91 -17.39 3.74
N SER A 133 7.12 -16.79 4.64
CA SER A 133 7.11 -17.17 6.05
C SER A 133 5.69 -17.32 6.58
N THR A 134 5.34 -18.50 7.11
CA THR A 134 3.99 -18.81 7.63
C THR A 134 3.54 -17.83 8.72
N TRP A 135 4.38 -17.61 9.73
CA TRP A 135 4.11 -16.62 10.78
C TRP A 135 4.24 -15.19 10.26
N GLY A 136 5.15 -14.97 9.30
CA GLY A 136 5.29 -13.70 8.61
C GLY A 136 3.98 -13.28 7.94
N TYR A 137 3.29 -14.18 7.24
CA TYR A 137 1.99 -13.92 6.61
C TYR A 137 0.94 -13.48 7.63
N ILE A 138 0.75 -14.28 8.68
CA ILE A 138 -0.30 -14.03 9.67
C ILE A 138 -0.08 -12.67 10.32
N LEU A 139 1.13 -12.39 10.80
CA LEU A 139 1.42 -11.16 11.52
C LEU A 139 1.47 -9.94 10.60
N SER A 140 2.15 -10.03 9.46
CA SER A 140 2.29 -8.90 8.53
C SER A 140 0.95 -8.55 7.90
N TYR A 141 0.22 -9.50 7.33
CA TYR A 141 -1.04 -9.21 6.65
C TYR A 141 -2.10 -8.72 7.63
N SER A 142 -2.18 -9.30 8.84
CA SER A 142 -3.09 -8.79 9.88
C SER A 142 -2.79 -7.34 10.23
N PHE A 143 -1.52 -7.00 10.47
CA PHE A 143 -1.12 -5.65 10.85
C PHE A 143 -1.32 -4.63 9.72
N PHE A 144 -0.82 -4.92 8.51
CA PHE A 144 -0.86 -3.98 7.39
C PHE A 144 -2.27 -3.80 6.85
N ILE A 145 -3.05 -4.88 6.69
CA ILE A 145 -4.43 -4.79 6.22
C ILE A 145 -5.27 -4.02 7.25
N PHE A 146 -5.14 -4.34 8.54
CA PHE A 146 -5.79 -3.56 9.60
C PHE A 146 -5.43 -2.08 9.52
N GLY A 147 -4.13 -1.78 9.39
CA GLY A 147 -3.65 -0.41 9.35
C GLY A 147 -4.20 0.40 8.18
N TYR A 148 -4.23 -0.18 6.98
CA TYR A 148 -4.83 0.49 5.81
C TYR A 148 -6.35 0.61 5.93
N LEU A 149 -7.04 -0.39 6.47
CA LEU A 149 -8.48 -0.30 6.71
C LEU A 149 -8.81 0.83 7.70
N ALA A 150 -8.02 0.97 8.78
CA ALA A 150 -8.18 2.04 9.75
C ALA A 150 -7.92 3.42 9.11
N ILE A 151 -6.83 3.57 8.37
CA ILE A 151 -6.51 4.82 7.65
C ILE A 151 -7.64 5.19 6.69
N VAL A 152 -8.11 4.24 5.87
CA VAL A 152 -9.20 4.47 4.93
C VAL A 152 -10.46 4.89 5.68
N MET A 153 -10.84 4.22 6.77
CA MET A 153 -12.01 4.63 7.55
C MET A 153 -11.90 6.04 8.12
N ALA A 154 -10.71 6.46 8.58
CA ALA A 154 -10.48 7.83 9.03
C ALA A 154 -10.59 8.84 7.88
N GLU A 155 -10.06 8.51 6.70
CA GLU A 155 -10.18 9.36 5.51
C GLU A 155 -11.62 9.46 5.00
N GLU A 156 -12.35 8.35 4.92
CA GLU A 156 -13.76 8.35 4.48
C GLU A 156 -14.65 9.12 5.47
N ASP A 157 -14.38 9.03 6.78
CA ASP A 157 -15.09 9.82 7.79
C ASP A 157 -14.81 11.32 7.64
N PHE A 158 -13.56 11.72 7.41
CA PHE A 158 -13.19 13.11 7.13
C PHE A 158 -13.87 13.62 5.85
N LEU A 159 -13.84 12.84 4.77
CA LEU A 159 -14.44 13.21 3.48
C LEU A 159 -15.97 13.31 3.59
N GLY A 160 -16.62 12.39 4.33
CA GLY A 160 -18.05 12.44 4.58
C GLY A 160 -18.47 13.68 5.37
N ARG A 161 -17.71 14.06 6.41
CA ARG A 161 -17.97 15.31 7.15
C ARG A 161 -17.77 16.56 6.28
N LYS A 162 -16.79 16.53 5.37
CA LYS A 162 -16.42 17.69 4.54
C LYS A 162 -17.36 17.90 3.35
N PHE A 163 -17.76 16.83 2.68
CA PHE A 163 -18.50 16.89 1.40
C PHE A 163 -19.95 16.37 1.50
N GLY A 164 -20.36 15.84 2.66
CA GLY A 164 -21.75 15.50 2.96
C GLY A 164 -22.37 14.52 1.96
N GLU A 165 -23.58 14.85 1.48
CA GLU A 165 -24.37 14.01 0.57
C GLU A 165 -23.66 13.65 -0.74
N GLU A 166 -22.80 14.54 -1.25
CA GLU A 166 -22.05 14.27 -2.48
C GLU A 166 -21.11 13.07 -2.31
N TYR A 167 -20.44 13.01 -1.15
CA TYR A 167 -19.57 11.89 -0.80
C TYR A 167 -20.36 10.60 -0.56
N GLU A 168 -21.55 10.69 0.04
CA GLU A 168 -22.43 9.54 0.26
C GLU A 168 -22.89 8.92 -1.07
N LYS A 169 -23.34 9.74 -2.02
CA LYS A 169 -23.71 9.29 -3.38
C LYS A 169 -22.54 8.60 -4.09
N TYR A 170 -21.34 9.12 -3.92
CA TYR A 170 -20.12 8.51 -4.46
C TYR A 170 -19.80 7.16 -3.79
N CYS A 171 -19.98 7.04 -2.47
CA CYS A 171 -19.78 5.78 -1.75
C CYS A 171 -20.76 4.68 -2.17
N ASN A 172 -21.97 5.05 -2.58
CA ASN A 172 -22.99 4.11 -3.05
C ASN A 172 -22.72 3.59 -4.47
N THR A 173 -21.94 4.31 -5.27
CA THR A 173 -21.71 3.98 -6.69
C THR A 173 -20.33 3.42 -6.97
N VAL A 174 -19.34 3.71 -6.12
CA VAL A 174 -17.93 3.33 -6.33
C VAL A 174 -17.43 2.38 -5.23
N PRO A 175 -16.85 1.21 -5.61
CA PRO A 175 -16.34 0.25 -4.63
C PRO A 175 -15.17 0.85 -3.82
N ARG A 176 -15.00 0.36 -2.58
CA ARG A 176 -14.00 0.92 -1.66
C ARG A 176 -12.55 0.64 -2.09
N PHE A 177 -12.26 -0.58 -2.53
CA PHE A 177 -10.89 -1.07 -2.80
C PHE A 177 -10.71 -1.63 -4.19
N ILE A 178 -11.31 -2.80 -4.46
CA ILE A 178 -11.16 -3.52 -5.73
C ILE A 178 -11.74 -2.65 -6.86
N PRO A 179 -10.92 -2.24 -7.84
CA PRO A 179 -11.40 -1.41 -8.94
C PRO A 179 -12.47 -2.12 -9.75
N ARG A 180 -13.50 -1.37 -10.13
CA ARG A 180 -14.40 -1.79 -11.21
C ARG A 180 -13.60 -1.79 -12.52
N PHE A 181 -13.71 -2.86 -13.31
CA PHE A 181 -13.02 -2.95 -14.60
C PHE A 181 -13.84 -2.39 -15.76
N SER A 182 -15.16 -2.24 -15.58
CA SER A 182 -16.05 -1.64 -16.59
C SER A 182 -15.64 -0.20 -16.89
N GLY A 183 -15.37 0.11 -18.16
CA GLY A 183 -15.00 1.46 -18.61
C GLY A 183 -13.54 1.85 -18.33
N ILE A 184 -12.72 0.96 -17.77
CA ILE A 184 -11.32 1.28 -17.42
C ILE A 184 -10.50 1.64 -18.65
N ARG A 185 -10.76 1.00 -19.80
CA ARG A 185 -10.10 1.31 -21.07
C ARG A 185 -10.29 2.78 -21.46
N ASN A 186 -11.50 3.31 -21.31
CA ASN A 186 -11.81 4.70 -21.65
C ASN A 186 -11.09 5.68 -20.73
N THR A 187 -11.01 5.36 -19.43
CA THR A 187 -10.24 6.13 -18.45
C THR A 187 -8.73 6.10 -18.75
N LEU A 188 -8.22 4.94 -19.18
CA LEU A 188 -6.82 4.77 -19.54
C LEU A 188 -6.47 5.42 -20.88
N SER A 189 -7.42 5.55 -21.82
CA SER A 189 -7.21 6.30 -23.07
C SER A 189 -7.40 7.80 -22.91
N SER A 190 -8.11 8.28 -21.88
CA SER A 190 -8.34 9.71 -21.66
C SER A 190 -7.14 10.39 -21.00
N GLY A 191 -6.66 11.49 -21.58
CA GLY A 191 -5.60 12.33 -21.01
C GLY A 191 -4.19 11.73 -21.14
N SER A 192 -3.17 12.59 -21.04
CA SER A 192 -1.76 12.21 -21.06
C SER A 192 -1.28 11.74 -19.68
N PHE A 193 -0.22 10.94 -19.66
CA PHE A 193 0.44 10.50 -18.42
C PHE A 193 1.55 11.48 -18.05
N ASP A 194 1.46 12.06 -16.86
CA ASP A 194 2.47 12.97 -16.31
C ASP A 194 3.60 12.19 -15.62
N TRP A 195 4.61 11.82 -16.40
CA TRP A 195 5.78 11.06 -15.94
C TRP A 195 6.58 11.80 -14.86
N LEU A 196 6.74 13.11 -15.00
CA LEU A 196 7.50 13.93 -14.05
C LEU A 196 6.81 13.94 -12.68
N ARG A 197 5.48 14.11 -12.66
CA ARG A 197 4.69 14.03 -11.43
C ARG A 197 4.77 12.66 -10.78
N PHE A 198 4.64 11.59 -11.58
CA PHE A 198 4.79 10.23 -11.08
C PHE A 198 6.14 10.03 -10.38
N ILE A 199 7.25 10.30 -11.08
CA ILE A 199 8.60 10.16 -10.52
C ILE A 199 8.75 11.02 -9.26
N ARG A 200 8.36 12.29 -9.30
CA ARG A 200 8.47 13.25 -8.19
C ARG A 200 7.77 12.78 -6.90
N LYS A 201 6.64 12.08 -7.06
CA LYS A 201 5.77 11.64 -5.97
C LYS A 201 6.11 10.23 -5.48
N GLU A 202 6.49 9.33 -6.37
CA GLU A 202 6.63 7.90 -6.06
C GLU A 202 8.06 7.39 -5.92
N TYR A 203 9.09 8.14 -6.35
CA TYR A 203 10.47 7.62 -6.36
C TYR A 203 10.90 7.03 -5.00
N ASN A 204 10.53 7.66 -3.88
CA ASN A 204 10.84 7.15 -2.54
C ASN A 204 10.24 5.77 -2.30
N MET A 205 8.92 5.61 -2.53
CA MET A 205 8.21 4.37 -2.26
C MET A 205 8.72 3.26 -3.19
N MET A 206 8.92 3.61 -4.47
CA MET A 206 9.43 2.69 -5.49
C MET A 206 10.82 2.15 -5.12
N CYS A 207 11.76 3.04 -4.77
CA CYS A 207 13.09 2.62 -4.34
C CYS A 207 13.03 1.77 -3.07
N ILE A 208 12.18 2.11 -2.10
CA ILE A 208 12.08 1.35 -0.84
C ILE A 208 11.64 -0.08 -1.12
N TRP A 209 10.53 -0.30 -1.83
CA TRP A 209 10.03 -1.66 -2.01
C TRP A 209 10.93 -2.49 -2.94
N VAL A 210 11.49 -1.91 -4.02
CA VAL A 210 12.41 -2.63 -4.91
C VAL A 210 13.69 -3.02 -4.17
N SER A 211 14.29 -2.10 -3.41
CA SER A 211 15.45 -2.45 -2.57
C SER A 211 15.09 -3.48 -1.51
N SER A 212 13.88 -3.44 -0.96
CA SER A 212 13.42 -4.42 0.02
C SER A 212 13.35 -5.82 -0.59
N VAL A 213 12.87 -5.99 -1.83
CA VAL A 213 12.88 -7.30 -2.52
C VAL A 213 14.30 -7.85 -2.58
N VAL A 214 15.26 -7.03 -3.01
CA VAL A 214 16.67 -7.44 -3.13
C VAL A 214 17.24 -7.83 -1.77
N VAL A 215 16.97 -7.03 -0.73
CA VAL A 215 17.44 -7.28 0.64
C VAL A 215 16.80 -8.53 1.23
N LEU A 216 15.51 -8.78 1.00
CA LEU A 216 14.83 -9.98 1.49
C LEU A 216 15.39 -11.24 0.80
N ALA A 217 15.62 -11.19 -0.52
CA ALA A 217 16.24 -12.30 -1.24
C ALA A 217 17.67 -12.60 -0.76
N MET A 218 18.44 -11.57 -0.39
CA MET A 218 19.75 -11.74 0.26
C MET A 218 19.61 -12.37 1.65
N TRP A 219 18.68 -11.86 2.46
CA TRP A 219 18.43 -12.31 3.82
C TRP A 219 18.04 -13.79 3.86
N GLU A 220 17.12 -14.19 3.01
CA GLU A 220 16.69 -15.57 2.85
C GLU A 220 17.86 -16.52 2.56
N LYS A 221 18.71 -16.18 1.57
CA LYS A 221 19.90 -16.98 1.23
C LYS A 221 20.89 -17.11 2.40
N ILE A 222 21.09 -16.02 3.14
CA ILE A 222 21.95 -16.02 4.33
C ILE A 222 21.37 -16.91 5.44
N VAL A 223 20.06 -16.85 5.68
CA VAL A 223 19.39 -17.63 6.72
C VAL A 223 19.38 -19.13 6.39
N HIS A 224 19.20 -19.50 5.12
CA HIS A 224 19.08 -20.92 4.73
C HIS A 224 20.40 -21.66 4.55
N SER A 225 21.40 -21.05 3.90
CA SER A 225 22.67 -21.76 3.59
C SER A 225 23.92 -21.04 4.09
N GLY A 226 23.74 -19.93 4.82
CA GLY A 226 24.85 -19.10 5.27
C GLY A 226 25.38 -18.15 4.19
N TYR A 227 26.21 -17.20 4.63
CA TYR A 227 26.80 -16.19 3.77
C TYR A 227 27.83 -16.78 2.78
N ASP A 228 28.72 -17.64 3.26
CA ASP A 228 29.85 -18.13 2.46
C ASP A 228 29.40 -19.00 1.28
N ALA A 229 28.35 -19.80 1.46
CA ALA A 229 27.78 -20.63 0.40
C ALA A 229 27.12 -19.81 -0.73
N ASN A 230 26.63 -18.60 -0.41
CA ASN A 230 25.89 -17.75 -1.35
C ASN A 230 26.63 -16.46 -1.73
N LYS A 231 27.92 -16.35 -1.42
CA LYS A 231 28.70 -15.11 -1.55
C LYS A 231 28.58 -14.45 -2.93
N SER A 232 28.75 -15.22 -4.00
CA SER A 232 28.65 -14.70 -5.38
C SER A 232 27.25 -14.17 -5.71
N VAL A 233 26.21 -14.88 -5.28
CA VAL A 233 24.81 -14.46 -5.50
C VAL A 233 24.50 -13.19 -4.71
N ILE A 234 24.94 -13.13 -3.46
CA ILE A 234 24.78 -11.95 -2.58
C ILE A 234 25.52 -10.73 -3.18
N GLN A 235 26.70 -10.93 -3.75
CA GLN A 235 27.44 -9.87 -4.45
C GLN A 235 26.66 -9.35 -5.67
N VAL A 236 26.11 -10.23 -6.50
CA VAL A 236 25.29 -9.83 -7.66
C VAL A 236 24.05 -9.04 -7.20
N LEU A 237 23.33 -9.54 -6.19
CA LEU A 237 22.18 -8.84 -5.62
C LEU A 237 22.56 -7.47 -5.04
N SER A 238 23.74 -7.37 -4.40
CA SER A 238 24.25 -6.08 -3.89
C SER A 238 24.52 -5.09 -5.01
N LEU A 239 25.03 -5.54 -6.16
CA LEU A 239 25.23 -4.69 -7.34
C LEU A 239 23.90 -4.16 -7.90
N CYS A 240 22.80 -4.92 -7.79
CA CYS A 240 21.46 -4.45 -8.19
C CYS A 240 20.95 -3.26 -7.36
N LEU A 241 21.48 -3.03 -6.16
CA LEU A 241 21.13 -1.88 -5.33
C LEU A 241 21.74 -0.56 -5.85
N ILE A 242 22.89 -0.63 -6.53
CA ILE A 242 23.62 0.54 -7.03
C ILE A 242 22.76 1.41 -7.96
N PRO A 243 22.14 0.89 -9.05
CA PRO A 243 21.30 1.70 -9.92
C PRO A 243 20.09 2.29 -9.19
N ILE A 244 19.53 1.59 -8.20
CA ILE A 244 18.41 2.08 -7.39
C ILE A 244 18.83 3.28 -6.54
N VAL A 245 20.00 3.19 -5.89
CA VAL A 245 20.57 4.29 -5.09
C VAL A 245 20.92 5.48 -5.98
N ILE A 246 21.52 5.26 -7.15
CA ILE A 246 21.81 6.33 -8.13
C ILE A 246 20.51 7.02 -8.53
N PHE A 247 19.49 6.25 -8.96
CA PHE A 247 18.19 6.80 -9.33
C PHE A 247 17.55 7.60 -8.20
N TYR A 248 17.60 7.09 -6.96
CA TYR A 248 17.10 7.80 -5.77
C TYR A 248 17.83 9.12 -5.54
N CYS A 249 19.16 9.10 -5.54
CA CYS A 249 20.01 10.27 -5.29
C CYS A 249 19.83 11.33 -6.37
N VAL A 250 19.84 10.94 -7.64
CA VAL A 250 19.60 11.85 -8.78
C VAL A 250 18.21 12.47 -8.68
N THR A 251 17.16 11.66 -8.49
CA THR A 251 15.78 12.17 -8.39
C THR A 251 15.61 13.09 -7.18
N ARG A 252 16.20 12.73 -6.03
CA ARG A 252 16.18 13.56 -4.81
C ARG A 252 16.91 14.88 -5.02
N TYR A 253 18.06 14.87 -5.68
CA TYR A 253 18.84 16.06 -6.02
C TYR A 253 18.05 16.98 -6.97
N LEU A 254 17.52 16.44 -8.07
CA LEU A 254 16.70 17.20 -9.02
C LEU A 254 15.45 17.81 -8.37
N LYS A 255 14.82 17.07 -7.45
CA LYS A 255 13.68 17.56 -6.67
C LYS A 255 14.06 18.70 -5.71
N LYS A 256 15.20 18.58 -5.00
CA LYS A 256 15.67 19.62 -4.07
C LYS A 256 16.16 20.88 -4.77
N THR A 257 16.71 20.76 -5.98
CA THR A 257 17.22 21.88 -6.78
C THR A 257 16.15 22.57 -7.63
N GLY A 258 14.89 22.13 -7.56
CA GLY A 258 13.81 22.67 -8.37
C GLY A 258 13.87 22.25 -9.86
N LYS A 259 14.92 21.58 -10.32
CA LYS A 259 15.03 21.11 -11.72
C LYS A 259 13.97 20.10 -12.11
N LEU A 260 13.35 19.46 -11.12
CA LEU A 260 12.22 18.56 -11.32
C LEU A 260 10.86 19.27 -11.25
N SER A 261 10.78 20.60 -11.33
CA SER A 261 9.52 21.36 -11.34
C SER A 261 9.03 21.66 -12.76
N THR A 262 8.01 20.93 -13.18
CA THR A 262 7.02 21.31 -14.19
C THR A 262 5.72 20.61 -13.82
#